data_AF-A0A3G8LFN1-F1
#
_entry.id   AF-A0A3G8LFN1-F1
#
_cell.length_a   1.000
_cell.length_b   1.000
_cell.length_c   1.000
_cell.angle_alpha   90.00
_cell.angle_beta   90.00
_cell.angle_gamma   90.00
#
_symmetry.space_group_name_H-M   'P 1'
#
loop_
_entity.id
_entity.type
_entity.pdbx_description
1 polymer ?
#
loop_
_entity_poly.entity_id
_entity_poly.type
_entity_poly.pdbx_seq_one_letter_code
_entity_poly.pdbx_strand_id
1 'polypeptide(L)'
;MALTATEPVASIEALKAAKDKLTKAFAGVEREAVTEYVRTKYNEEIASHNFDETVTEALKEKINDTNSPALENLIEEHGKIRGISEKIKFVNNLENITGVAEDKLEKALLESYDLPNKQDALVTLANKQNTTIDNIESYDNVPEDVKTQLKALTLVAKTVNQDVDQVNTDALSIKRSADKISDSLIPEENRKRFYDRISTNLLNNNLLENLVTSVDDKIVDLNNSIVSPEKNLELKAILLNANNEKDVEDFAKLLDSENEKVRLDKVIKEADEFLADGEFDSNFAEIPEIKTLKSVLAESKQASLETPIRPAKDLKAQKEKLIEALNNAKMASAIKLVRDKLKALINNESGLSAPLKERLLDKIKPQNAPGLAELANSEILLNQIINNIKEVKNTALLDQDKERLANNLIDNYSDNAKQKALINFAKSIDNNIKEAKSNLENLNIPNDVKDKLISNLSSFDEDSLAKAKEHVLSAKDLENFINDSVFIPEESRDLLMKKISENKANNENLKTLINDFSDLIKEVNNLTLPKAKKVEISNEILSKANLEEAKAYLESISWKFNLEHEVFNNVPKTILDELGGSDKDVAIAEYLNNLTKLNINNLSNAKLKEFFKEFKN
;
A
#
# COMPACT_ATOMS: atom_id res chain seq x y z
N MET A 1 76.94 -150.01 -0.08
CA MET A 1 76.65 -149.82 1.35
C MET A 1 77.30 -148.51 1.79
N ALA A 2 76.55 -147.75 2.58
CA ALA A 2 76.73 -146.32 2.81
C ALA A 2 78.09 -145.93 3.42
N LEU A 3 78.63 -144.80 2.94
CA LEU A 3 79.72 -144.06 3.57
C LEU A 3 79.40 -142.56 3.55
N THR A 4 79.12 -142.05 4.75
CA THR A 4 79.58 -140.79 5.37
C THR A 4 79.73 -139.50 4.57
N ALA A 5 79.12 -138.43 5.08
CA ALA A 5 79.75 -137.10 5.16
C ALA A 5 79.22 -136.34 6.39
N THR A 6 80.12 -136.11 7.34
CA THR A 6 80.10 -135.04 8.35
C THR A 6 80.27 -133.68 7.66
N GLU A 7 79.57 -132.62 8.10
CA GLU A 7 80.10 -131.24 8.23
C GLU A 7 79.13 -130.31 9.00
N PRO A 8 79.62 -129.23 9.64
CA PRO A 8 79.11 -128.72 10.93
C PRO A 8 78.06 -127.61 10.82
N VAL A 9 77.40 -127.34 11.94
CA VAL A 9 76.59 -126.14 12.22
C VAL A 9 77.37 -124.89 11.79
N ALA A 10 76.77 -124.04 10.94
CA ALA A 10 77.37 -122.80 10.46
C ALA A 10 77.87 -121.91 11.62
N SER A 11 79.10 -121.41 11.55
CA SER A 11 79.68 -120.57 12.61
C SER A 11 78.90 -119.27 12.80
N ILE A 12 78.99 -118.68 14.01
CA ILE A 12 78.33 -117.40 14.34
C ILE A 12 78.82 -116.28 13.39
N GLU A 13 80.09 -116.27 12.98
CA GLU A 13 80.60 -115.37 11.93
C GLU A 13 79.94 -115.59 10.57
N ALA A 14 79.65 -116.83 10.16
CA ALA A 14 78.99 -117.12 8.88
C ALA A 14 77.52 -116.68 8.89
N LEU A 15 76.82 -116.84 10.02
CA LEU A 15 75.46 -116.33 10.22
C LEU A 15 75.41 -114.80 10.33
N LYS A 16 76.40 -114.16 10.96
CA LYS A 16 76.56 -112.70 10.94
C LYS A 16 76.86 -112.18 9.53
N ALA A 17 77.75 -112.81 8.79
CA ALA A 17 78.05 -112.43 7.41
C ALA A 17 76.87 -112.67 6.47
N ALA A 18 76.07 -113.73 6.68
CA ALA A 18 74.82 -113.97 5.97
C ALA A 18 73.75 -112.94 6.35
N LYS A 19 73.61 -112.59 7.63
CA LYS A 19 72.73 -111.52 8.10
C LYS A 19 73.17 -110.16 7.57
N ASP A 20 74.45 -109.84 7.55
CA ASP A 20 74.97 -108.56 7.04
C ASP A 20 74.87 -108.50 5.50
N LYS A 21 75.06 -109.61 4.79
CA LYS A 21 74.77 -109.74 3.35
C LYS A 21 73.27 -109.62 3.07
N LEU A 22 72.42 -110.26 3.87
CA LEU A 22 70.96 -110.13 3.77
C LEU A 22 70.52 -108.71 4.11
N THR A 23 71.07 -108.08 5.13
CA THR A 23 70.74 -106.69 5.52
C THR A 23 71.23 -105.69 4.47
N LYS A 24 72.42 -105.89 3.88
CA LYS A 24 72.89 -105.10 2.71
C LYS A 24 72.08 -105.37 1.45
N ALA A 25 71.64 -106.61 1.23
CA ALA A 25 70.80 -106.98 0.08
C ALA A 25 69.37 -106.44 0.23
N PHE A 26 68.79 -106.50 1.43
CA PHE A 26 67.47 -105.93 1.74
C PHE A 26 67.47 -104.40 1.69
N ALA A 27 68.53 -103.74 2.16
CA ALA A 27 68.65 -102.28 2.12
C ALA A 27 68.63 -101.70 0.70
N GLY A 28 69.00 -102.49 -0.32
CA GLY A 28 68.92 -102.11 -1.74
C GLY A 28 67.62 -102.54 -2.42
N VAL A 29 67.11 -103.74 -2.13
CA VAL A 29 65.96 -104.35 -2.82
C VAL A 29 64.60 -103.81 -2.34
N GLU A 30 64.46 -103.43 -1.06
CA GLU A 30 63.19 -102.85 -0.59
C GLU A 30 62.98 -101.41 -1.04
N ARG A 31 64.04 -100.63 -1.20
CA ARG A 31 63.91 -99.19 -1.46
C ARG A 31 63.38 -98.90 -2.86
N GLU A 32 63.85 -99.63 -3.88
CA GLU A 32 63.36 -99.50 -5.26
C GLU A 32 61.89 -99.95 -5.36
N ALA A 33 61.55 -101.11 -4.77
CA ALA A 33 60.17 -101.61 -4.74
C ALA A 33 59.21 -100.69 -3.95
N VAL A 34 59.66 -100.11 -2.83
CA VAL A 34 58.90 -99.11 -2.06
C VAL A 34 58.74 -97.82 -2.85
N THR A 35 59.77 -97.37 -3.57
CA THR A 35 59.69 -96.18 -4.44
C THR A 35 58.67 -96.38 -5.54
N GLU A 36 58.66 -97.54 -6.20
CA GLU A 36 57.69 -97.86 -7.26
C GLU A 36 56.26 -98.03 -6.73
N TYR A 37 56.10 -98.66 -5.57
CA TYR A 37 54.80 -98.76 -4.90
C TYR A 37 54.24 -97.37 -4.55
N VAL A 38 55.07 -96.50 -3.97
CA VAL A 38 54.68 -95.13 -3.62
C VAL A 38 54.37 -94.31 -4.88
N ARG A 39 55.14 -94.46 -5.95
CA ARG A 39 54.89 -93.81 -7.25
C ARG A 39 53.56 -94.23 -7.84
N THR A 40 53.25 -95.52 -7.82
CA THR A 40 51.96 -96.07 -8.26
C THR A 40 50.82 -95.46 -7.43
N LYS A 41 50.95 -95.40 -6.10
CA LYS A 41 49.95 -94.81 -5.22
C LYS A 41 49.72 -93.33 -5.51
N TYR A 42 50.78 -92.56 -5.75
CA TYR A 42 50.66 -91.15 -6.10
C TYR A 42 50.05 -90.94 -7.50
N ASN A 43 50.36 -91.79 -8.49
CA ASN A 43 49.69 -91.77 -9.79
C ASN A 43 48.19 -92.08 -9.68
N GLU A 44 47.80 -93.06 -8.86
CA GLU A 44 46.40 -93.39 -8.56
C GLU A 44 45.70 -92.20 -7.87
N GLU A 45 46.37 -91.56 -6.92
CA GLU A 45 45.84 -90.38 -6.22
C GLU A 45 45.61 -89.22 -7.18
N ILE A 46 46.56 -88.89 -8.05
CA ILE A 46 46.40 -87.84 -9.08
C ILE A 46 45.19 -88.14 -9.98
N ALA A 47 45.06 -89.39 -10.46
CA ALA A 47 43.94 -89.80 -11.30
C ALA A 47 42.58 -89.69 -10.56
N SER A 48 42.56 -89.82 -9.23
CA SER A 48 41.33 -89.71 -8.42
C SER A 48 40.83 -88.26 -8.24
N HIS A 49 41.64 -87.25 -8.59
CA HIS A 49 41.27 -85.84 -8.42
C HIS A 49 40.23 -85.34 -9.44
N ASN A 50 39.92 -86.12 -10.48
CA ASN A 50 38.96 -85.80 -11.54
C ASN A 50 39.21 -84.43 -12.20
N PHE A 51 40.48 -84.12 -12.45
CA PHE A 51 40.89 -82.97 -13.25
C PHE A 51 40.77 -83.27 -14.73
N ASP A 52 40.82 -82.22 -15.55
CA ASP A 52 40.98 -82.36 -16.98
C ASP A 52 42.24 -83.17 -17.33
N GLU A 53 42.18 -83.88 -18.47
CA GLU A 53 43.22 -84.82 -18.88
C GLU A 53 44.59 -84.13 -19.01
N THR A 54 44.61 -82.90 -19.54
CA THR A 54 45.83 -82.10 -19.68
C THR A 54 46.50 -81.82 -18.33
N VAL A 55 45.72 -81.46 -17.31
CA VAL A 55 46.21 -81.20 -15.94
C VAL A 55 46.67 -82.51 -15.31
N THR A 56 45.87 -83.57 -15.45
CA THR A 56 46.16 -84.89 -14.90
C THR A 56 47.50 -85.43 -15.41
N GLU A 57 47.75 -85.35 -16.72
CA GLU A 57 49.01 -85.82 -17.31
C GLU A 57 50.20 -84.93 -16.94
N ALA A 58 50.02 -83.60 -16.89
CA ALA A 58 51.07 -82.68 -16.46
C ALA A 58 51.54 -82.94 -15.01
N LEU A 59 50.62 -83.33 -14.12
CA LEU A 59 50.94 -83.70 -12.73
C LEU A 59 51.61 -85.07 -12.63
N LYS A 60 51.12 -86.09 -13.35
CA LYS A 60 51.75 -87.43 -13.38
C LYS A 60 53.18 -87.38 -13.90
N GLU A 61 53.46 -86.52 -14.88
CA GLU A 61 54.81 -86.36 -15.42
C GLU A 61 55.83 -86.01 -14.33
N LYS A 62 55.47 -85.23 -13.31
CA LYS A 62 56.39 -84.78 -12.24
C LYS A 62 56.94 -85.92 -11.37
N ILE A 63 56.21 -87.04 -11.26
CA ILE A 63 56.58 -88.17 -10.40
C ILE A 63 57.01 -89.42 -11.18
N ASN A 64 57.14 -89.33 -12.51
CA ASN A 64 57.65 -90.43 -13.32
C ASN A 64 59.11 -90.78 -12.94
N ASP A 65 59.53 -92.00 -13.30
CA ASP A 65 60.86 -92.54 -12.96
C ASP A 65 62.01 -91.61 -13.38
N THR A 66 61.86 -90.91 -14.50
CA THR A 66 62.88 -90.01 -15.06
C THR A 66 63.04 -88.72 -14.25
N ASN A 67 61.96 -88.22 -13.65
CA ASN A 67 61.91 -86.93 -12.96
C ASN A 67 62.11 -87.05 -11.44
N SER A 68 61.61 -88.14 -10.84
CA SER A 68 61.70 -88.42 -9.40
C SER A 68 62.27 -89.82 -9.12
N PRO A 69 63.58 -90.05 -9.36
CA PRO A 69 64.18 -91.39 -9.31
C PRO A 69 64.38 -91.94 -7.89
N ALA A 70 64.39 -91.09 -6.85
CA ALA A 70 64.60 -91.47 -5.45
C ALA A 70 63.35 -91.23 -4.60
N LEU A 71 63.14 -92.07 -3.57
CA LEU A 71 61.98 -91.98 -2.67
C LEU A 71 61.83 -90.60 -2.01
N GLU A 72 62.92 -89.97 -1.56
CA GLU A 72 62.87 -88.64 -0.94
C GLU A 72 62.37 -87.58 -1.92
N ASN A 73 62.88 -87.57 -3.14
CA ASN A 73 62.46 -86.64 -4.19
C ASN A 73 60.98 -86.88 -4.54
N LEU A 74 60.56 -88.14 -4.61
CA LEU A 74 59.19 -88.53 -4.88
C LEU A 74 58.22 -88.04 -3.77
N ILE A 75 58.63 -88.10 -2.50
CA ILE A 75 57.85 -87.57 -1.37
C ILE A 75 57.77 -86.04 -1.43
N GLU A 76 58.87 -85.35 -1.74
CA GLU A 76 58.89 -83.89 -1.90
C GLU A 76 58.00 -83.42 -3.05
N GLU A 77 58.12 -84.05 -4.22
CA GLU A 77 57.29 -83.78 -5.39
C GLU A 77 55.82 -84.07 -5.13
N HIS A 78 55.50 -85.15 -4.42
CA HIS A 78 54.12 -85.42 -4.02
C HIS A 78 53.53 -84.34 -3.10
N GLY A 79 54.33 -83.79 -2.17
CA GLY A 79 53.92 -82.65 -1.36
C GLY A 79 53.56 -81.42 -2.20
N LYS A 80 54.36 -81.13 -3.24
CA LYS A 80 54.07 -80.06 -4.20
C LYS A 80 52.81 -80.35 -5.03
N ILE A 81 52.66 -81.58 -5.53
CA ILE A 81 51.48 -82.03 -6.28
C ILE A 81 50.20 -81.86 -5.46
N ARG A 82 50.20 -82.26 -4.19
CA ARG A 82 49.04 -82.04 -3.31
C ARG A 82 48.72 -80.56 -3.17
N GLY A 83 49.74 -79.74 -2.92
CA GLY A 83 49.58 -78.29 -2.79
C GLY A 83 48.99 -77.63 -4.04
N ILE A 84 49.47 -77.96 -5.23
CA ILE A 84 48.91 -77.41 -6.48
C ILE A 84 47.53 -78.01 -6.82
N SER A 85 47.30 -79.29 -6.52
CA SER A 85 46.01 -79.96 -6.75
C SER A 85 44.90 -79.35 -5.90
N GLU A 86 45.18 -79.00 -4.65
CA GLU A 86 44.23 -78.29 -3.78
C GLU A 86 43.89 -76.90 -4.33
N LYS A 87 44.88 -76.19 -4.92
CA LYS A 87 44.68 -74.87 -5.54
C LYS A 87 43.90 -74.93 -6.84
N ILE A 88 44.16 -75.94 -7.69
CA ILE A 88 43.38 -76.20 -8.90
C ILE A 88 41.93 -76.54 -8.51
N LYS A 89 41.72 -77.47 -7.58
CA LYS A 89 40.37 -77.76 -7.05
C LYS A 89 39.66 -76.50 -6.53
N PHE A 90 40.38 -75.61 -5.85
CA PHE A 90 39.80 -74.35 -5.39
C PHE A 90 39.33 -73.48 -6.57
N VAL A 91 40.16 -73.30 -7.61
CA VAL A 91 39.81 -72.51 -8.80
C VAL A 91 38.61 -73.09 -9.53
N ASN A 92 38.55 -74.41 -9.71
CA ASN A 92 37.46 -75.06 -10.46
C ASN A 92 36.10 -75.00 -9.72
N ASN A 93 36.12 -74.67 -8.43
CA ASN A 93 34.92 -74.45 -7.64
C ASN A 93 34.46 -72.98 -7.62
N LEU A 94 35.14 -72.07 -8.33
CA LEU A 94 34.74 -70.66 -8.44
C LEU A 94 33.70 -70.48 -9.54
N GLU A 95 32.45 -70.19 -9.15
CA GLU A 95 31.28 -70.14 -10.04
C GLU A 95 31.41 -69.17 -11.23
N ASN A 96 32.17 -68.08 -11.08
CA ASN A 96 32.35 -67.06 -12.12
C ASN A 96 33.64 -67.21 -12.94
N ILE A 97 34.50 -68.18 -12.58
CA ILE A 97 35.77 -68.45 -13.25
C ILE A 97 35.64 -69.78 -13.98
N THR A 98 35.01 -69.74 -15.16
CA THR A 98 34.67 -70.95 -15.92
C THR A 98 35.28 -70.95 -17.32
N GLY A 99 35.51 -72.14 -17.88
CA GLY A 99 35.92 -72.32 -19.28
C GLY A 99 37.27 -71.67 -19.58
N VAL A 100 37.36 -70.81 -20.62
CA VAL A 100 38.66 -70.26 -21.07
C VAL A 100 39.44 -69.49 -19.97
N ALA A 101 38.75 -68.89 -19.01
CA ALA A 101 39.41 -68.20 -17.89
C ALA A 101 39.96 -69.19 -16.85
N GLU A 102 39.20 -70.24 -16.56
CA GLU A 102 39.58 -71.38 -15.71
C GLU A 102 40.81 -72.08 -16.29
N ASP A 103 40.76 -72.50 -17.55
CA ASP A 103 41.86 -73.19 -18.26
C ASP A 103 43.18 -72.40 -18.21
N LYS A 104 43.09 -71.07 -18.35
CA LYS A 104 44.27 -70.19 -18.28
C LYS A 104 44.86 -70.13 -16.88
N LEU A 105 44.03 -70.12 -15.84
CA LEU A 105 44.46 -70.11 -14.45
C LEU A 105 45.07 -71.46 -14.06
N GLU A 106 44.44 -72.57 -14.45
CA GLU A 106 45.01 -73.91 -14.26
C GLU A 106 46.39 -74.02 -14.91
N LYS A 107 46.51 -73.57 -16.17
CA LYS A 107 47.79 -73.54 -16.87
C LYS A 107 48.82 -72.66 -16.16
N ALA A 108 48.45 -71.47 -15.71
CA ALA A 108 49.36 -70.57 -15.00
C ALA A 108 49.81 -71.13 -13.64
N LEU A 109 48.93 -71.86 -12.94
CA LEU A 109 49.26 -72.58 -11.72
C LEU A 109 50.30 -73.67 -12.01
N LEU A 110 50.07 -74.48 -13.06
CA LEU A 110 51.01 -75.53 -13.49
C LEU A 110 52.36 -74.96 -13.97
N GLU A 111 52.36 -73.85 -14.71
CA GLU A 111 53.59 -73.15 -15.11
C GLU A 111 54.35 -72.58 -13.90
N SER A 112 53.66 -72.34 -12.78
CA SER A 112 54.23 -71.86 -11.52
C SER A 112 54.47 -72.98 -10.50
N TYR A 113 54.58 -74.23 -10.95
CA TYR A 113 54.67 -75.43 -10.09
C TYR A 113 55.72 -75.33 -8.97
N ASP A 114 56.93 -74.84 -9.27
CA ASP A 114 58.02 -74.70 -8.29
C ASP A 114 58.01 -73.37 -7.53
N LEU A 115 56.95 -72.55 -7.67
CA LEU A 115 56.88 -71.20 -7.11
C LEU A 115 55.61 -71.02 -6.25
N PRO A 116 55.58 -71.53 -5.00
CA PRO A 116 54.40 -71.48 -4.13
C PRO A 116 53.81 -70.09 -3.95
N ASN A 117 54.66 -69.07 -3.74
CA ASN A 117 54.21 -67.68 -3.61
C ASN A 117 53.49 -67.16 -4.86
N LYS A 118 53.87 -67.61 -6.07
CA LYS A 118 53.17 -67.25 -7.30
C LYS A 118 51.83 -67.96 -7.41
N GLN A 119 51.76 -69.22 -7.01
CA GLN A 119 50.50 -69.97 -6.97
C GLN A 119 49.51 -69.32 -6.00
N ASP A 120 49.96 -68.93 -4.81
CA ASP A 120 49.12 -68.26 -3.81
C ASP A 120 48.61 -66.91 -4.32
N ALA A 121 49.45 -66.17 -5.05
CA ALA A 121 49.05 -64.93 -5.71
C ALA A 121 48.00 -65.17 -6.82
N LEU A 122 48.12 -66.24 -7.62
CA LEU A 122 47.15 -66.62 -8.64
C LEU A 122 45.80 -67.01 -8.04
N VAL A 123 45.79 -67.80 -6.96
CA VAL A 123 44.56 -68.17 -6.25
C VAL A 123 43.89 -66.95 -5.63
N THR A 124 44.68 -66.05 -5.03
CA THR A 124 44.17 -64.79 -4.46
C THR A 124 43.55 -63.92 -5.55
N LEU A 125 44.19 -63.83 -6.73
CA LEU A 125 43.66 -63.13 -7.88
C LEU A 125 42.34 -63.75 -8.35
N ALA A 126 42.28 -65.07 -8.55
CA ALA A 126 41.09 -65.79 -9.00
C ALA A 126 39.90 -65.60 -8.05
N ASN A 127 40.13 -65.75 -6.74
CA ASN A 127 39.10 -65.54 -5.72
C ASN A 127 38.56 -64.10 -5.74
N LYS A 128 39.47 -63.12 -5.89
CA LYS A 128 39.09 -61.71 -5.94
C LYS A 128 38.35 -61.37 -7.23
N GLN A 129 38.74 -61.96 -8.36
CA GLN A 129 38.00 -61.85 -9.63
C GLN A 129 36.58 -62.41 -9.47
N ASN A 130 36.43 -63.61 -8.91
CA ASN A 130 35.13 -64.24 -8.67
C ASN A 130 34.21 -63.33 -7.84
N THR A 131 34.70 -62.90 -6.67
CA THR A 131 33.93 -62.05 -5.75
C THR A 131 33.55 -60.71 -6.39
N THR A 132 34.43 -60.14 -7.24
CA THR A 132 34.14 -58.87 -7.92
C THR A 132 33.05 -59.05 -8.97
N ILE A 133 33.05 -60.17 -9.70
CA ILE A 133 31.99 -60.51 -10.66
C ILE A 133 30.66 -60.72 -9.93
N ASP A 134 30.63 -61.47 -8.81
CA ASP A 134 29.44 -61.64 -7.98
C ASP A 134 28.84 -60.28 -7.57
N ASN A 135 29.68 -59.36 -7.13
CA ASN A 135 29.24 -58.01 -6.77
C ASN A 135 28.65 -57.27 -7.97
N ILE A 136 29.32 -57.30 -9.13
CA ILE A 136 28.83 -56.65 -10.36
C ILE A 136 27.45 -57.19 -10.77
N GLU A 137 27.26 -58.50 -10.72
CA GLU A 137 25.99 -59.13 -11.10
C GLU A 137 24.84 -58.71 -10.17
N SER A 138 25.14 -58.52 -8.88
CA SER A 138 24.17 -58.08 -7.86
C SER A 138 23.68 -56.62 -8.00
N TYR A 139 24.25 -55.81 -8.91
CA TYR A 139 23.86 -54.40 -9.04
C TYR A 139 22.58 -54.23 -9.88
N ASP A 140 21.42 -54.16 -9.24
CA ASP A 140 20.10 -54.14 -9.91
C ASP A 140 19.94 -53.08 -11.01
N ASN A 141 20.42 -51.85 -10.78
CA ASN A 141 20.18 -50.71 -11.66
C ASN A 141 21.23 -50.55 -12.79
N VAL A 142 22.33 -51.31 -12.75
CA VAL A 142 23.40 -51.19 -13.74
C VAL A 142 22.99 -51.91 -15.03
N PRO A 143 23.09 -51.27 -16.21
CA PRO A 143 22.74 -51.90 -17.48
C PRO A 143 23.54 -53.18 -17.74
N GLU A 144 22.87 -54.18 -18.32
CA GLU A 144 23.43 -55.52 -18.50
C GLU A 144 24.66 -55.54 -19.44
N ASP A 145 24.69 -54.67 -20.44
CA ASP A 145 25.83 -54.50 -21.33
C ASP A 145 27.04 -53.93 -20.60
N VAL A 146 26.83 -53.02 -19.63
CA VAL A 146 27.89 -52.47 -18.78
C VAL A 146 28.37 -53.52 -17.78
N LYS A 147 27.48 -54.30 -17.17
CA LYS A 147 27.85 -55.46 -16.33
C LYS A 147 28.72 -56.44 -17.10
N THR A 148 28.33 -56.76 -18.34
CA THR A 148 29.09 -57.67 -19.22
C THR A 148 30.49 -57.13 -19.52
N GLN A 149 30.63 -55.83 -19.79
CA GLN A 149 31.94 -55.19 -19.99
C GLN A 149 32.81 -55.23 -18.73
N LEU A 150 32.24 -54.91 -17.56
CA LEU A 150 32.96 -54.95 -16.29
C LEU A 150 33.42 -56.38 -15.95
N LYS A 151 32.57 -57.39 -16.14
CA LYS A 151 32.92 -58.81 -15.98
C LYS A 151 34.09 -59.19 -16.88
N ALA A 152 34.06 -58.79 -18.15
CA ALA A 152 35.17 -59.04 -19.08
C ALA A 152 36.47 -58.36 -18.63
N LEU A 153 36.42 -57.12 -18.13
CA LEU A 153 37.57 -56.41 -17.58
C LEU A 153 38.13 -57.10 -16.33
N THR A 154 37.26 -57.60 -15.44
CA THR A 154 37.66 -58.36 -14.25
C THR A 154 38.39 -59.65 -14.64
N LEU A 155 37.88 -60.41 -15.61
CA LEU A 155 38.46 -61.70 -16.02
C LEU A 155 39.85 -61.57 -16.67
N VAL A 156 40.17 -60.42 -17.28
CA VAL A 156 41.49 -60.18 -17.91
C VAL A 156 42.49 -59.45 -17.01
N ALA A 157 42.09 -59.09 -15.80
CA ALA A 157 42.94 -58.47 -14.78
C ALA A 157 44.14 -59.36 -14.44
N LYS A 158 45.33 -58.77 -14.28
CA LYS A 158 46.58 -59.50 -14.02
C LYS A 158 47.03 -59.40 -12.57
N THR A 159 46.54 -58.40 -11.83
CA THR A 159 46.91 -58.14 -10.45
C THR A 159 45.71 -57.69 -9.63
N VAL A 160 45.71 -58.03 -8.33
CA VAL A 160 44.62 -57.65 -7.41
C VAL A 160 44.58 -56.13 -7.20
N ASN A 161 45.66 -55.57 -6.67
CA ASN A 161 45.68 -54.19 -6.15
C ASN A 161 45.59 -53.10 -7.22
N GLN A 162 45.92 -53.41 -8.48
CA GLN A 162 45.92 -52.42 -9.57
C GLN A 162 44.77 -52.65 -10.54
N ASP A 163 44.47 -53.90 -10.91
CA ASP A 163 43.50 -54.16 -11.97
C ASP A 163 42.13 -54.50 -11.37
N VAL A 164 42.03 -55.51 -10.51
CA VAL A 164 40.74 -55.96 -9.96
C VAL A 164 40.12 -54.90 -9.04
N ASP A 165 40.92 -54.32 -8.14
CA ASP A 165 40.44 -53.28 -7.23
C ASP A 165 40.02 -52.00 -7.98
N GLN A 166 40.67 -51.69 -9.11
CA GLN A 166 40.25 -50.59 -9.98
C GLN A 166 38.91 -50.90 -10.64
N VAL A 167 38.74 -52.09 -11.24
CA VAL A 167 37.44 -52.48 -11.82
C VAL A 167 36.33 -52.46 -10.77
N ASN A 168 36.60 -52.92 -9.54
CA ASN A 168 35.63 -52.85 -8.44
C ASN A 168 35.28 -51.40 -8.07
N THR A 169 36.26 -50.51 -8.02
CA THR A 169 36.06 -49.07 -7.75
C THR A 169 35.22 -48.41 -8.86
N ASP A 170 35.55 -48.71 -10.12
CA ASP A 170 34.82 -48.23 -11.29
C ASP A 170 33.38 -48.73 -11.28
N ALA A 171 33.17 -50.02 -10.98
CA ALA A 171 31.85 -50.64 -10.87
C ALA A 171 31.00 -50.00 -9.77
N LEU A 172 31.57 -49.68 -8.61
CA LEU A 172 30.87 -48.96 -7.54
C LEU A 172 30.48 -47.54 -7.96
N SER A 173 31.36 -46.85 -8.70
CA SER A 173 31.07 -45.52 -9.24
C SER A 173 29.92 -45.57 -10.26
N ILE A 174 29.96 -46.54 -11.17
CA ILE A 174 28.90 -46.81 -12.15
C ILE A 174 27.57 -47.13 -11.46
N LYS A 175 27.59 -47.99 -10.44
CA LYS A 175 26.41 -48.32 -9.62
C LYS A 175 25.81 -47.06 -9.00
N ARG A 176 26.64 -46.18 -8.42
CA ARG A 176 26.17 -44.92 -7.85
C ARG A 176 25.43 -44.07 -8.88
N SER A 177 25.96 -43.96 -10.10
CA SER A 177 25.29 -43.21 -11.17
C SER A 177 23.95 -43.85 -11.57
N ALA A 178 23.89 -45.18 -11.60
CA ALA A 178 22.66 -45.93 -11.86
C ALA A 178 21.61 -45.74 -10.76
N ASP A 179 22.02 -45.81 -9.50
CA ASP A 179 21.15 -45.57 -8.34
C ASP A 179 20.65 -44.13 -8.33
N LYS A 180 21.49 -43.15 -8.70
CA LYS A 180 21.08 -41.74 -8.81
C LYS A 180 19.95 -41.55 -9.83
N ILE A 181 19.94 -42.29 -10.92
CA ILE A 181 18.84 -42.30 -11.89
C ILE A 181 17.61 -42.97 -11.30
N SER A 182 17.77 -44.10 -10.60
CA SER A 182 16.68 -44.82 -9.93
C SER A 182 15.97 -43.97 -8.87
N ASP A 183 16.72 -43.19 -8.11
CA ASP A 183 16.21 -42.39 -6.99
C ASP A 183 15.73 -41.00 -7.42
N SER A 184 15.86 -40.66 -8.71
CA SER A 184 15.50 -39.35 -9.25
C SER A 184 13.98 -39.08 -9.27
N LEU A 185 13.61 -37.81 -9.37
CA LEU A 185 12.22 -37.37 -9.57
C LEU A 185 11.75 -37.53 -11.03
N ILE A 186 12.62 -38.00 -11.91
CA ILE A 186 12.31 -38.31 -13.31
C ILE A 186 11.30 -39.46 -13.35
N PRO A 187 10.18 -39.34 -14.10
CA PRO A 187 9.21 -40.41 -14.25
C PRO A 187 9.85 -41.70 -14.79
N GLU A 188 9.37 -42.85 -14.32
CA GLU A 188 9.95 -44.16 -14.63
C GLU A 188 10.07 -44.41 -16.14
N GLU A 189 9.03 -44.03 -16.89
CA GLU A 189 8.96 -44.13 -18.35
C GLU A 189 10.05 -43.31 -19.09
N ASN A 190 10.63 -42.31 -18.43
CA ASN A 190 11.67 -41.45 -18.99
C ASN A 190 13.09 -41.81 -18.52
N ARG A 191 13.24 -42.60 -17.45
CA ARG A 191 14.56 -42.95 -16.88
C ARG A 191 15.42 -43.78 -17.82
N LYS A 192 14.80 -44.62 -18.66
CA LYS A 192 15.50 -45.53 -19.58
C LYS A 192 16.57 -44.81 -20.43
N ARG A 193 16.27 -43.64 -20.97
CA ARG A 193 17.22 -42.90 -21.81
C ARG A 193 18.48 -42.43 -21.06
N PHE A 194 18.37 -42.26 -19.74
CA PHE A 194 19.52 -41.92 -18.89
C PHE A 194 20.30 -43.19 -18.56
N TYR A 195 19.62 -44.31 -18.28
CA TYR A 195 20.27 -45.62 -18.14
C TYR A 195 21.07 -46.00 -19.39
N ASP A 196 20.53 -45.78 -20.58
CA ASP A 196 21.19 -46.07 -21.88
C ASP A 196 22.50 -45.27 -22.08
N ARG A 197 22.79 -44.28 -21.23
CA ARG A 197 24.02 -43.46 -21.27
C ARG A 197 25.05 -43.86 -20.22
N ILE A 198 24.71 -44.76 -19.29
CA ILE A 198 25.66 -45.31 -18.36
C ILE A 198 26.69 -46.12 -19.16
N SER A 199 27.96 -45.95 -18.83
CA SER A 199 29.03 -46.65 -19.53
C SER A 199 30.19 -46.95 -18.59
N THR A 200 31.19 -47.68 -19.08
CA THR A 200 32.47 -47.86 -18.37
C THR A 200 33.34 -46.59 -18.36
N ASN A 201 32.94 -45.51 -19.04
CA ASN A 201 33.61 -44.22 -18.98
C ASN A 201 33.10 -43.37 -17.80
N LEU A 202 33.90 -43.27 -16.75
CA LEU A 202 33.54 -42.56 -15.52
C LEU A 202 33.29 -41.06 -15.71
N LEU A 203 33.94 -40.41 -16.69
CA LEU A 203 33.68 -38.99 -16.97
C LEU A 203 32.25 -38.79 -17.50
N ASN A 204 31.79 -39.68 -18.38
CA ASN A 204 30.43 -39.65 -18.91
C ASN A 204 29.41 -39.85 -17.79
N ASN A 205 29.69 -40.76 -16.87
CA ASN A 205 28.81 -41.04 -15.74
C ASN A 205 28.72 -39.87 -14.76
N ASN A 206 29.84 -39.19 -14.46
CA ASN A 206 29.81 -37.97 -13.64
C ASN A 206 29.01 -36.84 -14.31
N LEU A 207 29.15 -36.66 -15.63
CA LEU A 207 28.34 -35.68 -16.38
C LEU A 207 26.85 -36.05 -16.37
N LEU A 208 26.53 -37.34 -16.40
CA LEU A 208 25.17 -37.85 -16.31
C LEU A 208 24.56 -37.65 -14.91
N GLU A 209 25.32 -37.88 -13.84
CA GLU A 209 24.90 -37.62 -12.46
C GLU A 209 24.55 -36.14 -12.25
N ASN A 210 25.38 -35.24 -12.77
CA ASN A 210 25.12 -33.80 -12.74
C ASN A 210 23.83 -33.48 -13.50
N LEU A 211 23.67 -34.01 -14.71
CA LEU A 211 22.49 -33.78 -15.54
C LEU A 211 21.20 -34.23 -14.84
N VAL A 212 21.21 -35.44 -14.25
CA VAL A 212 20.05 -35.98 -13.51
C VAL A 212 19.71 -35.08 -12.32
N THR A 213 20.73 -34.62 -11.58
CA THR A 213 20.53 -33.70 -10.46
C THR A 213 19.93 -32.38 -10.91
N SER A 214 20.47 -31.77 -11.97
CA SER A 214 19.94 -30.52 -12.55
C SER A 214 18.51 -30.68 -13.07
N VAL A 215 18.17 -31.84 -13.67
CA VAL A 215 16.80 -32.15 -14.10
C VAL A 215 15.86 -32.27 -12.90
N ASP A 216 16.25 -32.98 -11.84
CA ASP A 216 15.45 -33.12 -10.61
C ASP A 216 15.16 -31.76 -9.97
N ASP A 217 16.19 -30.92 -9.82
CA ASP A 217 16.04 -29.56 -9.29
C ASP A 217 15.04 -28.75 -10.12
N LYS A 218 15.10 -28.87 -11.46
CA LYS A 218 14.17 -28.17 -12.36
C LYS A 218 12.77 -28.76 -12.42
N ILE A 219 12.59 -30.04 -12.09
CA ILE A 219 11.26 -30.63 -11.85
C ILE A 219 10.64 -29.98 -10.61
N VAL A 220 11.40 -29.77 -9.54
CA VAL A 220 10.92 -29.08 -8.34
C VAL A 220 10.55 -27.63 -8.65
N ASP A 221 11.42 -26.89 -9.35
CA ASP A 221 11.12 -25.50 -9.77
C ASP A 221 9.86 -25.42 -10.64
N LEU A 222 9.70 -26.36 -11.57
CA LEU A 222 8.51 -26.43 -12.44
C LEU A 222 7.24 -26.76 -11.64
N ASN A 223 7.30 -27.67 -10.67
CA ASN A 223 6.15 -27.99 -9.81
C ASN A 223 5.71 -26.80 -8.93
N ASN A 224 6.64 -25.90 -8.60
CA ASN A 224 6.36 -24.67 -7.85
C ASN A 224 6.06 -23.46 -8.74
N SER A 225 6.03 -23.65 -10.06
CA SER A 225 5.75 -22.59 -11.03
C SER A 225 4.28 -22.14 -11.01
N ILE A 226 4.04 -20.90 -11.42
CA ILE A 226 2.70 -20.31 -11.54
C ILE A 226 2.07 -20.49 -12.93
N VAL A 227 2.74 -21.21 -13.84
CA VAL A 227 2.20 -21.52 -15.17
C VAL A 227 0.97 -22.40 -15.07
N SER A 228 0.13 -22.39 -16.11
CA SER A 228 -1.07 -23.24 -16.14
C SER A 228 -0.70 -24.73 -16.13
N PRO A 229 -1.59 -25.63 -15.68
CA PRO A 229 -1.35 -27.07 -15.70
C PRO A 229 -0.98 -27.59 -17.11
N GLU A 230 -1.62 -27.08 -18.15
CA GLU A 230 -1.35 -27.46 -19.54
C GLU A 230 0.07 -27.05 -19.94
N LYS A 231 0.46 -25.80 -19.63
CA LYS A 231 1.81 -25.31 -19.93
C LYS A 231 2.87 -26.01 -19.10
N ASN A 232 2.54 -26.39 -17.86
CA ASN A 232 3.41 -27.18 -17.00
C ASN A 232 3.76 -28.53 -17.65
N LEU A 233 2.77 -29.23 -18.21
CA LEU A 233 2.99 -30.49 -18.92
C LEU A 233 3.88 -30.33 -20.16
N GLU A 234 3.66 -29.28 -20.95
CA GLU A 234 4.52 -28.96 -22.11
C GLU A 234 5.98 -28.71 -21.68
N LEU A 235 6.18 -27.88 -20.65
CA LEU A 235 7.50 -27.56 -20.11
C LEU A 235 8.17 -28.79 -19.49
N LYS A 236 7.42 -29.64 -18.79
CA LYS A 236 7.93 -30.91 -18.26
C LYS A 236 8.44 -31.80 -19.37
N ALA A 237 7.71 -31.92 -20.48
CA ALA A 237 8.17 -32.69 -21.65
C ALA A 237 9.46 -32.13 -22.26
N ILE A 238 9.64 -30.79 -22.29
CA ILE A 238 10.89 -30.17 -22.75
C ILE A 238 12.05 -30.52 -21.80
N LEU A 239 11.88 -30.33 -20.49
CA LEU A 239 12.90 -30.62 -19.48
C LEU A 239 13.32 -32.09 -19.51
N LEU A 240 12.34 -33.00 -19.56
CA LEU A 240 12.59 -34.45 -19.63
C LEU A 240 13.25 -34.88 -20.94
N ASN A 241 13.37 -33.99 -21.93
CA ASN A 241 14.12 -34.22 -23.16
C ASN A 241 15.55 -33.66 -23.14
N ALA A 242 15.99 -32.95 -22.09
CA ALA A 242 17.32 -32.32 -22.00
C ALA A 242 18.48 -33.33 -22.08
N ASN A 243 19.44 -33.13 -22.98
CA ASN A 243 20.55 -34.07 -23.19
C ASN A 243 21.81 -33.71 -22.41
N ASN A 244 21.93 -32.46 -21.97
CA ASN A 244 23.10 -31.91 -21.32
C ASN A 244 22.71 -30.72 -20.41
N GLU A 245 23.66 -30.22 -19.61
CA GLU A 245 23.44 -29.09 -18.70
C GLU A 245 22.96 -27.81 -19.41
N LYS A 246 23.43 -27.58 -20.64
CA LYS A 246 23.04 -26.39 -21.40
C LYS A 246 21.55 -26.42 -21.78
N ASP A 247 21.01 -27.59 -22.11
CA ASP A 247 19.58 -27.77 -22.37
C ASP A 247 18.75 -27.49 -21.10
N VAL A 248 19.23 -27.90 -19.93
CA VAL A 248 18.57 -27.61 -18.63
C VAL A 248 18.65 -26.12 -18.29
N GLU A 249 19.78 -25.47 -18.60
CA GLU A 249 19.95 -24.03 -18.42
C GLU A 249 19.03 -23.21 -19.35
N ASP A 250 18.86 -23.65 -20.59
CA ASP A 250 17.91 -23.04 -21.55
C ASP A 250 16.47 -23.26 -21.11
N PHE A 251 16.15 -24.45 -20.59
CA PHE A 251 14.86 -24.71 -19.95
C PHE A 251 14.61 -23.76 -18.77
N ALA A 252 15.59 -23.54 -17.90
CA ALA A 252 15.44 -22.63 -16.76
C ALA A 252 15.10 -21.20 -17.21
N LYS A 253 15.79 -20.69 -18.25
CA LYS A 253 15.49 -19.37 -18.85
C LYS A 253 14.09 -19.32 -19.46
N LEU A 254 13.65 -20.40 -20.08
CA LEU A 254 12.29 -20.53 -20.62
C LEU A 254 11.23 -20.50 -19.50
N LEU A 255 11.43 -21.29 -18.44
CA LEU A 255 10.52 -21.34 -17.28
C LEU A 255 10.39 -19.97 -16.60
N ASP A 256 11.51 -19.27 -16.39
CA ASP A 256 11.50 -17.91 -15.84
C ASP A 256 10.70 -16.94 -16.72
N SER A 257 10.85 -17.06 -18.05
CA SER A 257 10.15 -16.22 -19.00
C SER A 257 8.64 -16.50 -19.01
N GLU A 258 8.24 -17.77 -18.96
CA GLU A 258 6.83 -18.17 -18.85
C GLU A 258 6.20 -17.72 -17.52
N ASN A 259 6.94 -17.83 -16.42
CA ASN A 259 6.49 -17.29 -15.12
C ASN A 259 6.27 -15.77 -15.18
N GLU A 260 7.22 -15.00 -15.75
CA GLU A 260 7.04 -13.54 -15.88
C GLU A 260 5.94 -13.17 -16.86
N LYS A 261 5.70 -13.95 -17.91
CA LYS A 261 4.56 -13.77 -18.80
C LYS A 261 3.23 -13.92 -18.06
N VAL A 262 3.05 -14.95 -17.23
CA VAL A 262 1.84 -15.10 -16.41
C VAL A 262 1.63 -13.90 -15.49
N ARG A 263 2.71 -13.36 -14.90
CA ARG A 263 2.62 -12.15 -14.06
C ARG A 263 2.24 -10.91 -14.88
N LEU A 264 2.76 -10.78 -16.09
CA LEU A 264 2.40 -9.70 -17.01
C LEU A 264 0.92 -9.80 -17.44
N ASP A 265 0.45 -11.00 -17.80
CA ASP A 265 -0.94 -11.26 -18.21
C ASP A 265 -1.94 -10.90 -17.11
N LYS A 266 -1.57 -11.14 -15.84
CA LYS A 266 -2.39 -10.69 -14.71
C LYS A 266 -2.55 -9.16 -14.68
N VAL A 267 -1.47 -8.41 -14.88
CA VAL A 267 -1.53 -6.93 -14.92
C VAL A 267 -2.24 -6.43 -16.17
N ILE A 268 -2.07 -7.10 -17.33
CA ILE A 268 -2.83 -6.82 -18.55
C ILE A 268 -4.33 -6.93 -18.27
N LYS A 269 -4.76 -8.00 -17.60
CA LYS A 269 -6.15 -8.20 -17.22
C LYS A 269 -6.65 -7.11 -16.26
N GLU A 270 -5.88 -6.77 -15.23
CA GLU A 270 -6.23 -5.68 -14.30
C GLU A 270 -6.37 -4.32 -15.02
N ALA A 271 -5.52 -4.05 -16.03
CA ALA A 271 -5.61 -2.84 -16.84
C ALA A 271 -6.81 -2.85 -17.80
N ASP A 272 -7.12 -4.00 -18.41
CA ASP A 272 -8.32 -4.18 -19.24
C ASP A 272 -9.60 -4.00 -18.41
N GLU A 273 -9.68 -4.59 -17.23
CA GLU A 273 -10.81 -4.45 -16.30
C GLU A 273 -11.00 -2.99 -15.88
N PHE A 274 -9.90 -2.29 -15.57
CA PHE A 274 -9.94 -0.87 -15.24
C PHE A 274 -10.46 -0.01 -16.40
N LEU A 275 -10.09 -0.32 -17.65
CA LEU A 275 -10.56 0.41 -18.83
C LEU A 275 -11.99 0.04 -19.24
N ALA A 276 -12.46 -1.15 -18.88
CA ALA A 276 -13.81 -1.65 -19.19
C ALA A 276 -14.88 -1.16 -18.20
N ASP A 277 -14.48 -0.62 -17.05
CA ASP A 277 -15.43 -0.03 -16.09
C ASP A 277 -16.19 1.13 -16.75
N GLY A 278 -17.52 1.03 -16.82
CA GLY A 278 -18.38 1.76 -17.76
C GLY A 278 -18.39 3.29 -17.62
N GLU A 279 -17.70 3.86 -16.63
CA GLU A 279 -17.50 5.29 -16.49
C GLU A 279 -16.41 5.88 -17.41
N PHE A 280 -15.54 5.05 -18.02
CA PHE A 280 -14.34 5.50 -18.74
C PHE A 280 -14.56 6.11 -20.13
N ASP A 281 -15.53 5.63 -20.90
CA ASP A 281 -15.52 5.82 -22.36
C ASP A 281 -15.85 7.25 -22.86
N SER A 282 -16.66 8.03 -22.14
CA SER A 282 -16.89 9.45 -22.50
C SER A 282 -16.24 10.44 -21.54
N ASN A 283 -16.11 10.08 -20.26
CA ASN A 283 -15.70 11.03 -19.22
C ASN A 283 -14.20 11.04 -18.96
N PHE A 284 -13.41 10.04 -19.34
CA PHE A 284 -11.98 9.99 -18.99
C PHE A 284 -11.05 9.80 -20.20
N ALA A 285 -11.61 9.58 -21.40
CA ALA A 285 -10.86 9.30 -22.63
C ALA A 285 -9.80 10.36 -23.01
N GLU A 286 -10.02 11.62 -22.63
CA GLU A 286 -9.09 12.72 -22.94
C GLU A 286 -7.94 12.89 -21.93
N ILE A 287 -7.91 12.11 -20.83
CA ILE A 287 -6.82 12.17 -19.85
C ILE A 287 -5.52 11.61 -20.50
N PRO A 288 -4.41 12.37 -20.52
CA PRO A 288 -3.15 11.91 -21.11
C PRO A 288 -2.66 10.57 -20.55
N GLU A 289 -2.76 10.36 -19.23
CA GLU A 289 -2.36 9.13 -18.55
C GLU A 289 -3.17 7.91 -19.00
N ILE A 290 -4.45 8.10 -19.37
CA ILE A 290 -5.29 7.03 -19.94
C ILE A 290 -4.82 6.67 -21.35
N LYS A 291 -4.44 7.66 -22.17
CA LYS A 291 -3.85 7.42 -23.51
C LYS A 291 -2.53 6.66 -23.39
N THR A 292 -1.68 7.04 -22.43
CA THR A 292 -0.43 6.33 -22.12
C THR A 292 -0.70 4.90 -21.68
N LEU A 293 -1.66 4.67 -20.76
CA LEU A 293 -2.05 3.32 -20.34
C LEU A 293 -2.49 2.46 -21.53
N LYS A 294 -3.36 2.98 -22.41
CA LYS A 294 -3.81 2.25 -23.62
C LYS A 294 -2.64 1.85 -24.52
N SER A 295 -1.66 2.75 -24.72
CA SER A 295 -0.46 2.46 -25.51
C SER A 295 0.40 1.36 -24.87
N VAL A 296 0.71 1.51 -23.57
CA VAL A 296 1.56 0.55 -22.84
C VAL A 296 0.87 -0.81 -22.70
N LEU A 297 -0.46 -0.83 -22.54
CA LEU A 297 -1.25 -2.05 -22.53
C LEU A 297 -1.18 -2.79 -23.87
N ALA A 298 -1.28 -2.07 -25.00
CA ALA A 298 -1.12 -2.67 -26.32
C ALA A 298 0.28 -3.28 -26.51
N GLU A 299 1.33 -2.56 -26.14
CA GLU A 299 2.72 -3.08 -26.14
C GLU A 299 2.87 -4.33 -25.26
N SER A 300 2.22 -4.33 -24.09
CA SER A 300 2.27 -5.45 -23.13
C SER A 300 1.56 -6.69 -23.67
N LYS A 301 0.37 -6.51 -24.28
CA LYS A 301 -0.36 -7.58 -24.98
C LYS A 301 0.47 -8.19 -26.10
N GLN A 302 1.12 -7.35 -26.90
CA GLN A 302 2.01 -7.83 -27.95
C GLN A 302 3.19 -8.63 -27.37
N ALA A 303 3.87 -8.10 -26.34
CA ALA A 303 4.99 -8.77 -25.69
C ALA A 303 4.62 -10.15 -25.10
N SER A 304 3.40 -10.31 -24.58
CA SER A 304 2.92 -11.60 -24.03
C SER A 304 2.61 -12.65 -25.13
N LEU A 305 2.26 -12.20 -26.33
CA LEU A 305 1.90 -13.07 -27.46
C LEU A 305 3.09 -13.43 -28.38
N GLU A 306 4.27 -12.85 -28.14
CA GLU A 306 5.44 -13.09 -28.99
C GLU A 306 5.95 -14.53 -28.95
N THR A 307 6.39 -15.02 -30.12
CA THR A 307 7.01 -16.34 -30.28
C THR A 307 8.29 -16.20 -31.12
N PRO A 308 9.47 -16.57 -30.60
CA PRO A 308 9.72 -17.11 -29.26
C PRO A 308 9.41 -16.08 -28.15
N ILE A 309 9.11 -16.59 -26.94
CA ILE A 309 8.83 -15.76 -25.77
C ILE A 309 10.01 -14.85 -25.45
N ARG A 310 9.72 -13.60 -25.06
CA ARG A 310 10.75 -12.65 -24.65
C ARG A 310 11.47 -13.13 -23.38
N PRO A 311 12.75 -12.76 -23.20
CA PRO A 311 13.46 -13.03 -21.94
C PRO A 311 12.72 -12.48 -20.72
N ALA A 312 12.77 -13.21 -19.61
CA ALA A 312 12.13 -12.84 -18.34
C ALA A 312 12.44 -11.40 -17.88
N LYS A 313 13.67 -10.92 -18.09
CA LYS A 313 14.08 -9.55 -17.75
C LYS A 313 13.25 -8.51 -18.51
N ASP A 314 12.98 -8.74 -19.78
CA ASP A 314 12.26 -7.80 -20.65
C ASP A 314 10.76 -7.82 -20.33
N LEU A 315 10.21 -9.01 -20.06
CA LEU A 315 8.82 -9.16 -19.60
C LEU A 315 8.61 -8.48 -18.24
N LYS A 316 9.56 -8.62 -17.31
CA LYS A 316 9.52 -7.94 -16.01
C LYS A 316 9.53 -6.41 -16.17
N ALA A 317 10.40 -5.88 -17.04
CA ALA A 317 10.46 -4.45 -17.32
C ALA A 317 9.14 -3.94 -17.94
N GLN A 318 8.56 -4.70 -18.88
CA GLN A 318 7.27 -4.36 -19.48
C GLN A 318 6.13 -4.38 -18.45
N LYS A 319 6.13 -5.36 -17.53
CA LYS A 319 5.18 -5.44 -16.42
C LYS A 319 5.28 -4.23 -15.50
N GLU A 320 6.49 -3.83 -15.10
CA GLU A 320 6.71 -2.65 -14.26
C GLU A 320 6.23 -1.36 -14.95
N LYS A 321 6.51 -1.21 -16.26
CA LYS A 321 6.01 -0.10 -17.09
C LYS A 321 4.48 -0.06 -17.13
N LEU A 322 3.82 -1.22 -17.25
CA LEU A 322 2.35 -1.29 -17.24
C LEU A 322 1.75 -0.96 -15.87
N ILE A 323 2.36 -1.45 -14.78
CA ILE A 323 1.94 -1.12 -13.41
C ILE A 323 2.00 0.39 -13.17
N GLU A 324 3.11 1.03 -13.55
CA GLU A 324 3.27 2.48 -13.41
C GLU A 324 2.20 3.24 -14.21
N ALA A 325 2.00 2.87 -15.49
CA ALA A 325 0.98 3.49 -16.32
C ALA A 325 -0.44 3.31 -15.75
N LEU A 326 -0.76 2.12 -15.22
CA LEU A 326 -2.06 1.83 -14.60
C LEU A 326 -2.29 2.67 -13.33
N ASN A 327 -1.28 2.79 -12.47
CA ASN A 327 -1.38 3.58 -11.25
C ASN A 327 -1.54 5.08 -11.55
N ASN A 328 -0.79 5.61 -12.51
CA ASN A 328 -0.91 6.99 -12.95
C ASN A 328 -2.30 7.28 -13.54
N ALA A 329 -2.83 6.36 -14.35
CA ALA A 329 -4.18 6.45 -14.88
C ALA A 329 -5.27 6.43 -13.79
N LYS A 330 -5.16 5.54 -12.80
CA LYS A 330 -6.06 5.49 -11.63
C LYS A 330 -6.05 6.81 -10.85
N MET A 331 -4.86 7.33 -10.57
CA MET A 331 -4.68 8.60 -9.85
C MET A 331 -5.29 9.78 -10.62
N ALA A 332 -4.98 9.91 -11.91
CA ALA A 332 -5.51 10.98 -12.76
C ALA A 332 -7.04 10.94 -12.86
N SER A 333 -7.61 9.74 -12.95
CA SER A 333 -9.07 9.54 -12.97
C SER A 333 -9.72 9.95 -11.66
N ALA A 334 -9.13 9.57 -10.52
CA ALA A 334 -9.59 10.00 -9.20
C ALA A 334 -9.54 11.53 -9.04
N ILE A 335 -8.44 12.16 -9.47
CA ILE A 335 -8.26 13.62 -9.46
C ILE A 335 -9.38 14.29 -10.29
N LYS A 336 -9.67 13.78 -11.49
CA LYS A 336 -10.74 14.31 -12.33
C LYS A 336 -12.10 14.15 -11.65
N LEU A 337 -12.42 12.97 -11.13
CA LEU A 337 -13.69 12.69 -10.46
C LEU A 337 -13.94 13.63 -9.28
N VAL A 338 -12.94 13.78 -8.39
CA VAL A 338 -13.04 14.70 -7.25
C VAL A 338 -13.20 16.13 -7.73
N ARG A 339 -12.41 16.57 -8.72
CA ARG A 339 -12.53 17.93 -9.26
C ARG A 339 -13.92 18.17 -9.86
N ASP A 340 -14.47 17.23 -10.61
CA ASP A 340 -15.81 17.36 -11.20
C ASP A 340 -16.92 17.36 -10.15
N LYS A 341 -16.77 16.59 -9.05
CA LYS A 341 -17.65 16.70 -7.86
C LYS A 341 -17.59 18.09 -7.23
N LEU A 342 -16.40 18.66 -7.05
CA LEU A 342 -16.25 20.01 -6.50
C LEU A 342 -16.81 21.09 -7.44
N LYS A 343 -16.64 20.94 -8.76
CA LYS A 343 -17.30 21.82 -9.74
C LYS A 343 -18.82 21.75 -9.62
N ALA A 344 -19.38 20.54 -9.49
CA ALA A 344 -20.82 20.36 -9.32
C ALA A 344 -21.32 20.98 -8.01
N LEU A 345 -20.58 20.82 -6.90
CA LEU A 345 -20.86 21.47 -5.61
C LEU A 345 -20.96 23.00 -5.77
N ILE A 346 -19.98 23.63 -6.43
CA ILE A 346 -19.97 25.08 -6.66
C ILE A 346 -21.12 25.50 -7.59
N ASN A 347 -21.30 24.79 -8.70
CA ASN A 347 -22.28 25.16 -9.72
C ASN A 347 -23.73 24.98 -9.26
N ASN A 348 -24.00 23.96 -8.45
CA ASN A 348 -25.34 23.67 -7.93
C ASN A 348 -25.71 24.51 -6.70
N GLU A 349 -24.76 25.26 -6.13
CA GLU A 349 -25.05 26.14 -5.00
C GLU A 349 -25.87 27.36 -5.45
N SER A 350 -27.15 27.38 -5.09
CA SER A 350 -28.10 28.46 -5.42
C SER A 350 -27.77 29.79 -4.73
N GLY A 351 -27.09 29.72 -3.59
CA GLY A 351 -26.65 30.89 -2.83
C GLY A 351 -25.50 31.67 -3.45
N LEU A 352 -24.90 31.23 -4.57
CA LEU A 352 -23.76 31.91 -5.19
C LEU A 352 -24.15 32.59 -6.52
N SER A 353 -23.69 33.83 -6.71
CA SER A 353 -23.78 34.51 -8.01
C SER A 353 -22.78 33.91 -9.02
N ALA A 354 -23.01 34.11 -10.32
CA ALA A 354 -22.12 33.60 -11.35
C ALA A 354 -20.65 34.07 -11.19
N PRO A 355 -20.36 35.35 -10.86
CA PRO A 355 -19.00 35.79 -10.60
C PRO A 355 -18.35 35.07 -9.41
N LEU A 356 -19.08 34.83 -8.31
CA LEU A 356 -18.54 34.11 -7.16
C LEU A 356 -18.24 32.65 -7.48
N LYS A 357 -19.11 31.99 -8.27
CA LYS A 357 -18.88 30.63 -8.75
C LYS A 357 -17.60 30.54 -9.57
N GLU A 358 -17.37 31.46 -10.50
CA GLU A 358 -16.15 31.49 -11.32
C GLU A 358 -14.89 31.62 -10.46
N ARG A 359 -14.91 32.51 -9.46
CA ARG A 359 -13.78 32.69 -8.53
C ARG A 359 -13.49 31.46 -7.68
N LEU A 360 -14.52 30.73 -7.24
CA LEU A 360 -14.35 29.47 -6.50
C LEU A 360 -13.89 28.33 -7.41
N LEU A 361 -14.39 28.26 -8.65
CA LEU A 361 -13.94 27.29 -9.65
C LEU A 361 -12.45 27.48 -9.97
N ASP A 362 -11.95 28.72 -9.96
CA ASP A 362 -10.52 29.00 -10.13
C ASP A 362 -9.66 28.30 -9.07
N LYS A 363 -10.13 28.21 -7.81
CA LYS A 363 -9.38 27.57 -6.71
C LYS A 363 -9.14 26.07 -6.92
N ILE A 364 -9.97 25.39 -7.70
CA ILE A 364 -9.84 23.95 -7.96
C ILE A 364 -9.26 23.61 -9.35
N LYS A 365 -8.83 24.63 -10.12
CA LYS A 365 -8.15 24.40 -11.40
C LYS A 365 -6.82 23.64 -11.20
N PRO A 366 -6.33 22.90 -12.21
CA PRO A 366 -5.12 22.07 -12.09
C PRO A 366 -3.89 22.82 -11.56
N GLN A 367 -3.69 24.08 -11.92
CA GLN A 367 -2.56 24.88 -11.45
C GLN A 367 -2.63 25.27 -9.97
N ASN A 368 -3.83 25.29 -9.38
CA ASN A 368 -4.09 25.71 -8.00
C ASN A 368 -4.33 24.52 -7.07
N ALA A 369 -4.89 23.43 -7.60
CA ALA A 369 -5.10 22.16 -6.91
C ALA A 369 -4.69 20.99 -7.84
N PRO A 370 -3.38 20.73 -7.97
CA PRO A 370 -2.86 19.74 -8.92
C PRO A 370 -3.20 18.29 -8.52
N GLY A 371 -3.17 17.97 -7.22
CA GLY A 371 -3.33 16.61 -6.70
C GLY A 371 -4.55 16.40 -5.81
N LEU A 372 -4.71 15.15 -5.35
CA LEU A 372 -5.82 14.76 -4.46
C LEU A 372 -5.75 15.46 -3.09
N ALA A 373 -4.56 15.66 -2.54
CA ALA A 373 -4.40 16.31 -1.24
C ALA A 373 -4.87 17.77 -1.28
N GLU A 374 -4.51 18.50 -2.34
CA GLU A 374 -4.93 19.88 -2.55
C GLU A 374 -6.43 19.98 -2.86
N LEU A 375 -6.98 19.01 -3.60
CA LEU A 375 -8.43 18.93 -3.84
C LEU A 375 -9.21 18.62 -2.56
N ALA A 376 -8.73 17.71 -1.71
CA ALA A 376 -9.36 17.39 -0.43
C ALA A 376 -9.34 18.59 0.53
N ASN A 377 -8.21 19.32 0.59
CA ASN A 377 -8.14 20.57 1.34
C ASN A 377 -9.09 21.63 0.75
N SER A 378 -9.18 21.69 -0.58
CA SER A 378 -10.10 22.60 -1.27
C SER A 378 -11.56 22.27 -0.96
N GLU A 379 -11.95 20.99 -0.82
CA GLU A 379 -13.29 20.60 -0.41
C GLU A 379 -13.68 21.18 0.96
N ILE A 380 -12.77 21.08 1.93
CA ILE A 380 -12.98 21.63 3.29
C ILE A 380 -13.15 23.15 3.22
N LEU A 381 -12.24 23.83 2.54
CA LEU A 381 -12.27 25.30 2.42
C LEU A 381 -13.48 25.79 1.61
N LEU A 382 -13.89 25.07 0.56
CA LEU A 382 -15.10 25.36 -0.23
C LEU A 382 -16.36 25.29 0.64
N ASN A 383 -16.51 24.21 1.41
CA ASN A 383 -17.68 24.06 2.29
C ASN A 383 -17.73 25.18 3.35
N GLN A 384 -16.59 25.53 3.94
CA GLN A 384 -16.49 26.63 4.90
C GLN A 384 -16.85 27.97 4.27
N ILE A 385 -16.29 28.29 3.11
CA ILE A 385 -16.54 29.60 2.49
C ILE A 385 -17.95 29.73 1.93
N ILE A 386 -18.52 28.66 1.40
CA ILE A 386 -19.93 28.63 0.97
C ILE A 386 -20.85 28.91 2.16
N ASN A 387 -20.58 28.29 3.31
CA ASN A 387 -21.35 28.54 4.53
C ASN A 387 -21.18 29.98 5.04
N ASN A 388 -19.96 30.50 5.03
CA ASN A 388 -19.68 31.89 5.41
C ASN A 388 -20.41 32.90 4.50
N ILE A 389 -20.43 32.64 3.18
CA ILE A 389 -21.18 33.49 2.22
C ILE A 389 -22.69 33.40 2.47
N LYS A 390 -23.23 32.20 2.75
CA LYS A 390 -24.65 32.04 3.13
C LYS A 390 -24.99 32.82 4.40
N GLU A 391 -24.10 32.79 5.39
CA GLU A 391 -24.28 33.55 6.63
C GLU A 391 -24.32 35.06 6.38
N VAL A 392 -23.42 35.59 5.55
CA VAL A 392 -23.45 37.00 5.11
C VAL A 392 -24.76 37.33 4.39
N LYS A 393 -25.24 36.46 3.50
CA LYS A 393 -26.49 36.70 2.76
C LYS A 393 -27.72 36.83 3.67
N ASN A 394 -27.74 36.12 4.78
CA ASN A 394 -28.84 36.13 5.75
C ASN A 394 -28.83 37.34 6.71
N THR A 395 -27.86 38.24 6.59
CA THR A 395 -27.83 39.50 7.36
C THR A 395 -28.77 40.57 6.78
N ALA A 396 -29.06 41.60 7.57
CA ALA A 396 -29.82 42.78 7.17
C ALA A 396 -28.98 43.84 6.41
N LEU A 397 -27.74 43.51 6.03
CA LEU A 397 -26.88 44.39 5.23
C LEU A 397 -27.47 44.63 3.83
N LEU A 398 -27.04 45.72 3.19
CA LEU A 398 -27.35 46.02 1.79
C LEU A 398 -26.69 45.00 0.86
N ASP A 399 -27.31 44.75 -0.31
CA ASP A 399 -26.83 43.73 -1.26
C ASP A 399 -25.41 44.01 -1.78
N GLN A 400 -25.05 45.28 -2.00
CA GLN A 400 -23.70 45.68 -2.41
C GLN A 400 -22.65 45.33 -1.35
N ASP A 401 -22.97 45.51 -0.08
CA ASP A 401 -22.07 45.18 1.03
C ASP A 401 -21.95 43.67 1.24
N LYS A 402 -23.05 42.94 1.09
CA LYS A 402 -23.06 41.47 1.07
C LYS A 402 -22.16 40.93 -0.04
N GLU A 403 -22.23 41.50 -1.23
CA GLU A 403 -21.39 41.10 -2.36
C GLU A 403 -19.91 41.45 -2.14
N ARG A 404 -19.61 42.64 -1.62
CA ARG A 404 -18.25 43.03 -1.22
C ARG A 404 -17.67 42.07 -0.17
N LEU A 405 -18.46 41.73 0.85
CA LEU A 405 -18.09 40.76 1.88
C LEU A 405 -17.83 39.37 1.31
N ALA A 406 -18.73 38.87 0.44
CA ALA A 406 -18.55 37.59 -0.21
C ALA A 406 -17.26 37.55 -1.04
N ASN A 407 -16.93 38.64 -1.75
CA ASN A 407 -15.67 38.77 -2.46
C ASN A 407 -14.47 38.74 -1.51
N ASN A 408 -14.49 39.52 -0.42
CA ASN A 408 -13.42 39.55 0.58
C ASN A 408 -13.22 38.20 1.28
N LEU A 409 -14.29 37.43 1.50
CA LEU A 409 -14.18 36.07 2.01
C LEU A 409 -13.37 35.22 1.03
N ILE A 410 -13.67 35.27 -0.28
CA ILE A 410 -12.95 34.50 -1.32
C ILE A 410 -11.50 34.96 -1.49
N ASP A 411 -11.22 36.26 -1.35
CA ASP A 411 -9.84 36.76 -1.32
C ASP A 411 -9.03 36.17 -0.16
N ASN A 412 -9.70 35.86 0.95
CA ASN A 412 -9.12 35.24 2.13
C ASN A 412 -9.44 33.73 2.23
N TYR A 413 -9.59 33.06 1.09
CA TYR A 413 -10.02 31.64 0.96
C TYR A 413 -9.33 30.67 1.92
N SER A 414 -8.04 30.86 2.20
CA SER A 414 -7.25 29.99 3.08
C SER A 414 -6.96 30.59 4.47
N ASP A 415 -7.45 31.79 4.77
CA ASP A 415 -7.20 32.52 6.03
C ASP A 415 -8.45 32.49 6.92
N ASN A 416 -8.60 31.41 7.67
CA ASN A 416 -9.75 31.19 8.55
C ASN A 416 -9.90 32.28 9.63
N ALA A 417 -8.79 32.86 10.09
CA ALA A 417 -8.83 33.93 11.09
C ALA A 417 -9.45 35.21 10.51
N LYS A 418 -9.02 35.60 9.30
CA LYS A 418 -9.62 36.75 8.60
C LYS A 418 -11.05 36.50 8.18
N GLN A 419 -11.38 35.30 7.68
CA GLN A 419 -12.77 34.97 7.37
C GLN A 419 -13.67 35.09 8.61
N LYS A 420 -13.23 34.56 9.76
CA LYS A 420 -13.97 34.69 11.02
C LYS A 420 -14.12 36.15 11.46
N ALA A 421 -13.08 36.97 11.30
CA ALA A 421 -13.15 38.40 11.59
C ALA A 421 -14.19 39.12 10.70
N LEU A 422 -14.19 38.83 9.39
CA LEU A 422 -15.16 39.39 8.44
C LEU A 422 -16.61 39.01 8.79
N ILE A 423 -16.85 37.73 9.15
CA ILE A 423 -18.17 37.27 9.59
C ILE A 423 -18.61 37.93 10.90
N ASN A 424 -17.72 38.03 11.89
CA ASN A 424 -18.03 38.70 13.15
C ASN A 424 -18.37 40.18 12.93
N PHE A 425 -17.65 40.84 12.03
CA PHE A 425 -17.94 42.23 11.69
C PHE A 425 -19.29 42.39 10.98
N ALA A 426 -19.62 41.50 10.03
CA ALA A 426 -20.94 41.47 9.40
C ALA A 426 -22.07 41.25 10.42
N LYS A 427 -21.88 40.35 11.40
CA LYS A 427 -22.84 40.13 12.50
C LYS A 427 -22.99 41.34 13.41
N SER A 428 -21.90 42.04 13.69
CA SER A 428 -21.94 43.29 14.47
C SER A 428 -22.81 44.33 13.77
N ILE A 429 -22.61 44.54 12.48
CA ILE A 429 -23.42 45.45 11.67
C ILE A 429 -24.89 45.01 11.65
N ASP A 430 -25.17 43.73 11.40
CA ASP A 430 -26.52 43.17 11.41
C ASP A 430 -27.26 43.40 12.74
N ASN A 431 -26.58 43.15 13.87
CA ASN A 431 -27.13 43.41 15.20
C ASN A 431 -27.41 44.90 15.42
N ASN A 432 -26.51 45.79 14.99
CA ASN A 432 -26.72 47.23 15.11
C ASN A 432 -27.91 47.71 14.27
N ILE A 433 -28.09 47.17 13.06
CA ILE A 433 -29.25 47.46 12.22
C ILE A 433 -30.54 46.99 12.90
N LYS A 434 -30.55 45.78 13.49
CA LYS A 434 -31.71 45.25 14.23
C LYS A 434 -32.03 46.08 15.47
N GLU A 435 -31.01 46.45 16.25
CA GLU A 435 -31.16 47.30 17.43
C GLU A 435 -31.68 48.68 17.06
N ALA A 436 -31.14 49.30 16.00
CA ALA A 436 -31.61 50.58 15.52
C ALA A 436 -33.05 50.52 15.01
N LYS A 437 -33.43 49.48 14.25
CA LYS A 437 -34.82 49.26 13.84
C LYS A 437 -35.75 49.21 15.04
N SER A 438 -35.40 48.46 16.07
CA SER A 438 -36.19 48.39 17.31
C SER A 438 -36.25 49.73 18.06
N ASN A 439 -35.12 50.44 18.16
CA ASN A 439 -35.06 51.76 18.80
C ASN A 439 -35.88 52.82 18.04
N LEU A 440 -35.97 52.75 16.71
CA LEU A 440 -36.65 53.71 15.85
C LEU A 440 -38.13 53.38 15.62
N GLU A 441 -38.56 52.13 15.84
CA GLU A 441 -39.93 51.66 15.54
C GLU A 441 -40.99 52.51 16.24
N ASN A 442 -40.79 52.81 17.53
CA ASN A 442 -41.74 53.56 18.36
C ASN A 442 -41.53 55.08 18.37
N LEU A 443 -40.53 55.59 17.66
CA LEU A 443 -40.24 57.02 17.59
C LEU A 443 -41.24 57.76 16.71
N ASN A 444 -41.75 58.91 17.14
CA ASN A 444 -42.69 59.74 16.38
C ASN A 444 -41.98 60.65 15.35
N ILE A 445 -41.00 60.12 14.62
CA ILE A 445 -40.21 60.87 13.61
C ILE A 445 -40.57 60.42 12.18
N PRO A 446 -40.29 61.25 11.15
CA PRO A 446 -40.58 60.90 9.75
C PRO A 446 -39.95 59.57 9.31
N ASN A 447 -40.71 58.74 8.57
CA ASN A 447 -40.24 57.42 8.12
C ASN A 447 -39.01 57.50 7.19
N ASP A 448 -38.90 58.53 6.35
CA ASP A 448 -37.73 58.74 5.50
C ASP A 448 -36.45 59.02 6.31
N VAL A 449 -36.58 59.68 7.46
CA VAL A 449 -35.47 59.87 8.41
C VAL A 449 -35.09 58.54 9.06
N LYS A 450 -36.07 57.72 9.47
CA LYS A 450 -35.82 56.37 10.01
C LYS A 450 -35.07 55.51 8.98
N ASP A 451 -35.52 55.50 7.72
CA ASP A 451 -34.92 54.72 6.64
C ASP A 451 -33.48 55.17 6.36
N LYS A 452 -33.21 56.49 6.33
CA LYS A 452 -31.85 57.03 6.17
C LYS A 452 -30.94 56.67 7.33
N LEU A 453 -31.43 56.77 8.57
CA LEU A 453 -30.67 56.39 9.77
C LEU A 453 -30.30 54.90 9.74
N ILE A 454 -31.23 54.02 9.34
CA ILE A 454 -30.99 52.59 9.17
C ILE A 454 -30.00 52.33 8.01
N SER A 455 -30.16 53.02 6.87
CA SER A 455 -29.28 52.88 5.72
C SER A 455 -27.84 53.26 6.06
N ASN A 456 -27.63 54.31 6.86
CA ASN A 456 -26.30 54.77 7.28
C ASN A 456 -25.57 53.75 8.16
N LEU A 457 -26.29 52.86 8.86
CA LEU A 457 -25.69 51.78 9.65
C LEU A 457 -25.16 50.63 8.80
N SER A 458 -25.53 50.54 7.52
CA SER A 458 -25.08 49.47 6.64
C SER A 458 -23.63 49.64 6.16
N SER A 459 -22.90 50.65 6.66
CA SER A 459 -21.50 50.88 6.32
C SER A 459 -20.57 49.79 6.89
N PHE A 460 -19.65 49.31 6.05
CA PHE A 460 -18.62 48.34 6.40
C PHE A 460 -17.31 48.98 6.89
N ASP A 461 -17.39 50.20 7.43
CA ASP A 461 -16.28 50.94 7.99
C ASP A 461 -16.57 51.24 9.48
N GLU A 462 -15.65 50.86 10.38
CA GLU A 462 -15.88 50.94 11.83
C GLU A 462 -16.13 52.39 12.30
N ASP A 463 -15.39 53.35 11.76
CA ASP A 463 -15.53 54.77 12.09
C ASP A 463 -16.88 55.32 11.60
N SER A 464 -17.29 54.93 10.39
CA SER A 464 -18.59 55.29 9.82
C SER A 464 -19.75 54.66 10.61
N LEU A 465 -19.60 53.41 11.05
CA LEU A 465 -20.59 52.71 11.86
C LEU A 465 -20.75 53.39 13.24
N ALA A 466 -19.65 53.77 13.88
CA ALA A 466 -19.69 54.51 15.15
C ALA A 466 -20.44 55.85 15.00
N LYS A 467 -20.14 56.62 13.94
CA LYS A 467 -20.86 57.87 13.63
C LYS A 467 -22.35 57.65 13.36
N ALA A 468 -22.69 56.62 12.59
CA ALA A 468 -24.09 56.27 12.31
C ALA A 468 -24.87 55.90 13.58
N LYS A 469 -24.24 55.22 14.54
CA LYS A 469 -24.85 54.95 15.87
C LYS A 469 -25.14 56.24 16.63
N GLU A 470 -24.20 57.19 16.63
CA GLU A 470 -24.42 58.48 17.29
C GLU A 470 -25.59 59.24 16.66
N HIS A 471 -25.78 59.16 15.35
CA HIS A 471 -26.92 59.77 14.67
C HIS A 471 -28.26 59.18 15.15
N VAL A 472 -28.36 57.84 15.25
CA VAL A 472 -29.55 57.15 15.76
C VAL A 472 -29.85 57.56 17.21
N LEU A 473 -28.83 57.56 18.07
CA LEU A 473 -28.99 57.96 19.47
C LEU A 473 -29.42 59.43 19.59
N SER A 474 -28.83 60.33 18.79
CA SER A 474 -29.19 61.75 18.82
C SER A 474 -30.66 62.02 18.45
N ALA A 475 -31.22 61.26 17.49
CA ALA A 475 -32.62 61.40 17.11
C ALA A 475 -33.55 60.95 18.26
N LYS A 476 -33.22 59.82 18.90
CA LYS A 476 -33.93 59.31 20.08
C LYS A 476 -33.84 60.26 21.27
N ASP A 477 -32.65 60.80 21.54
CA ASP A 477 -32.41 61.73 22.64
C ASP A 477 -33.15 63.06 22.43
N LEU A 478 -33.24 63.54 21.19
CA LEU A 478 -33.98 64.75 20.87
C LEU A 478 -35.50 64.55 20.98
N GLU A 479 -36.04 63.42 20.53
CA GLU A 479 -37.46 63.11 20.73
C GLU A 479 -37.82 63.04 22.22
N ASN A 480 -37.01 62.32 23.01
CA ASN A 480 -37.20 62.26 24.46
C ASN A 480 -37.16 63.68 25.07
N PHE A 481 -36.20 64.51 24.64
CA PHE A 481 -36.10 65.89 25.09
C PHE A 481 -37.35 66.73 24.75
N ILE A 482 -37.92 66.58 23.55
CA ILE A 482 -39.17 67.27 23.15
C ILE A 482 -40.35 66.78 24.01
N ASN A 483 -40.45 65.48 24.24
CA ASN A 483 -41.53 64.87 25.01
C ASN A 483 -41.46 65.22 26.51
N ASP A 484 -40.26 65.33 27.07
CA ASP A 484 -40.02 65.66 28.48
C ASP A 484 -40.10 67.18 28.75
N SER A 485 -40.09 68.00 27.70
CA SER A 485 -40.17 69.46 27.82
C SER A 485 -41.59 69.91 28.19
N VAL A 486 -41.79 70.16 29.48
CA VAL A 486 -43.09 70.58 30.08
C VAL A 486 -43.60 71.92 29.54
N PHE A 487 -42.71 72.80 29.07
CA PHE A 487 -43.10 74.11 28.55
C PHE A 487 -43.66 74.04 27.12
N ILE A 488 -43.42 72.96 26.38
CA ILE A 488 -43.90 72.81 25.00
C ILE A 488 -45.32 72.25 25.05
N PRO A 489 -46.33 72.95 24.49
CA PRO A 489 -47.68 72.40 24.39
C PRO A 489 -47.68 71.05 23.67
N GLU A 490 -48.45 70.09 24.17
CA GLU A 490 -48.52 68.74 23.57
C GLU A 490 -48.87 68.81 22.09
N GLU A 491 -49.82 69.67 21.72
CA GLU A 491 -50.27 69.88 20.34
C GLU A 491 -49.20 70.49 19.41
N SER A 492 -48.14 71.06 19.98
CA SER A 492 -47.02 71.66 19.24
C SER A 492 -45.85 70.69 19.01
N ARG A 493 -45.82 69.55 19.70
CA ARG A 493 -44.68 68.61 19.65
C ARG A 493 -44.48 68.00 18.27
N ASP A 494 -45.56 67.66 17.56
CA ASP A 494 -45.51 67.09 16.21
C ASP A 494 -44.78 67.99 15.20
N LEU A 495 -44.85 69.32 15.39
CA LEU A 495 -44.12 70.28 14.55
C LEU A 495 -42.60 70.12 14.73
N LEU A 496 -42.15 69.89 15.96
CA LEU A 496 -40.74 69.70 16.29
C LEU A 496 -40.26 68.30 15.90
N MET A 497 -41.08 67.27 16.07
CA MET A 497 -40.73 65.91 15.65
C MET A 497 -40.44 65.83 14.14
N LYS A 498 -41.19 66.58 13.33
CA LYS A 498 -40.93 66.70 11.87
C LYS A 498 -39.61 67.39 11.52
N LYS A 499 -38.99 68.12 12.47
CA LYS A 499 -37.70 68.77 12.29
C LYS A 499 -36.51 67.90 12.74
N ILE A 500 -36.75 66.74 13.36
CA ILE A 500 -35.69 65.78 13.70
C ILE A 500 -35.05 65.26 12.41
N SER A 501 -33.72 65.23 12.38
CA SER A 501 -32.90 64.89 11.21
C SER A 501 -32.10 63.60 11.44
N GLU A 502 -31.64 63.02 10.34
CA GLU A 502 -30.66 61.95 10.28
C GLU A 502 -29.24 62.34 10.74
N ASN A 503 -29.01 63.62 11.06
CA ASN A 503 -27.71 64.17 11.44
C ASN A 503 -27.68 64.70 12.88
N LYS A 504 -26.71 64.23 13.66
CA LYS A 504 -26.50 64.63 15.07
C LYS A 504 -26.34 66.14 15.24
N ALA A 505 -25.54 66.80 14.41
CA ALA A 505 -25.30 68.24 14.54
C ALA A 505 -26.60 69.05 14.35
N ASN A 506 -27.45 68.63 13.41
CA ASN A 506 -28.76 69.26 13.21
C ASN A 506 -29.67 69.03 14.43
N ASN A 507 -29.67 67.82 14.99
CA ASN A 507 -30.45 67.49 16.18
C ASN A 507 -29.99 68.31 17.41
N GLU A 508 -28.68 68.44 17.64
CA GLU A 508 -28.14 69.27 18.73
C GLU A 508 -28.44 70.76 18.54
N ASN A 509 -28.39 71.26 17.29
CA ASN A 509 -28.78 72.63 16.97
C ASN A 509 -30.27 72.87 17.26
N LEU A 510 -31.14 71.92 16.87
CA LEU A 510 -32.57 72.01 17.16
C LEU A 510 -32.85 71.96 18.66
N LYS A 511 -32.13 71.11 19.41
CA LYS A 511 -32.20 71.06 20.87
C LYS A 511 -31.84 72.40 21.52
N THR A 512 -30.76 73.02 21.03
CA THR A 512 -30.32 74.35 21.50
C THR A 512 -31.36 75.40 21.20
N LEU A 513 -31.90 75.41 19.97
CA LEU A 513 -32.92 76.35 19.56
C LEU A 513 -34.22 76.22 20.39
N ILE A 514 -34.65 74.99 20.69
CA ILE A 514 -35.80 74.75 21.58
C ILE A 514 -35.55 75.33 22.98
N ASN A 515 -34.33 75.17 23.52
CA ASN A 515 -33.96 75.78 24.79
C ASN A 515 -33.95 77.31 24.73
N ASP A 516 -33.44 77.90 23.64
CA ASP A 516 -33.46 79.36 23.47
C ASP A 516 -34.90 79.91 23.44
N PHE A 517 -35.84 79.14 22.88
CA PHE A 517 -37.26 79.49 22.88
C PHE A 517 -37.99 79.22 24.20
N SER A 518 -37.38 78.54 25.18
CA SER A 518 -38.02 78.14 26.44
C SER A 518 -38.72 79.32 27.12
N ASP A 519 -38.01 80.43 27.27
CA ASP A 519 -38.52 81.56 28.05
C ASP A 519 -39.67 82.25 27.32
N LEU A 520 -39.57 82.41 26.00
CA LEU A 520 -40.66 82.97 25.19
C LEU A 520 -41.91 82.11 25.25
N ILE A 521 -41.76 80.78 25.15
CA ILE A 521 -42.89 79.85 25.21
C ILE A 521 -43.50 79.82 26.63
N LYS A 522 -42.69 79.83 27.69
CA LYS A 522 -43.16 79.95 29.07
C LYS A 522 -43.94 81.25 29.27
N GLU A 523 -43.46 82.35 28.71
CA GLU A 523 -44.16 83.63 28.77
C GLU A 523 -45.51 83.56 28.04
N VAL A 524 -45.58 82.99 26.83
CA VAL A 524 -46.84 82.78 26.10
C VAL A 524 -47.81 81.89 26.88
N ASN A 525 -47.31 80.84 27.51
CA ASN A 525 -48.13 79.94 28.32
C ASN A 525 -48.74 80.64 29.55
N ASN A 526 -48.05 81.64 30.10
CA ASN A 526 -48.51 82.44 31.23
C ASN A 526 -49.50 83.56 30.84
N LEU A 527 -49.72 83.82 29.54
CA LEU A 527 -50.71 84.80 29.10
C LEU A 527 -52.14 84.32 29.40
N THR A 528 -53.04 85.25 29.62
CA THR A 528 -54.48 85.01 29.70
C THR A 528 -55.04 84.96 28.28
N LEU A 529 -54.83 83.83 27.60
CA LEU A 529 -55.33 83.55 26.25
C LEU A 529 -55.95 82.15 26.17
N PRO A 530 -56.93 81.91 25.28
CA PRO A 530 -57.45 80.57 25.01
C PRO A 530 -56.34 79.60 24.60
N LYS A 531 -56.43 78.33 25.04
CA LYS A 531 -55.42 77.28 24.76
C LYS A 531 -55.05 77.21 23.27
N ALA A 532 -56.05 77.26 22.39
CA ALA A 532 -55.84 77.23 20.94
C ALA A 532 -54.96 78.39 20.44
N LYS A 533 -55.12 79.59 21.00
CA LYS A 533 -54.32 80.76 20.62
C LYS A 533 -52.89 80.68 21.17
N LYS A 534 -52.71 80.16 22.38
CA LYS A 534 -51.37 79.88 22.94
C LYS A 534 -50.60 78.87 22.10
N VAL A 535 -51.27 77.81 21.64
CA VAL A 535 -50.71 76.81 20.73
C VAL A 535 -50.36 77.41 19.37
N GLU A 536 -51.22 78.26 18.80
CA GLU A 536 -50.94 78.97 17.54
C GLU A 536 -49.67 79.82 17.62
N ILE A 537 -49.55 80.64 18.67
CA ILE A 537 -48.38 81.51 18.88
C ILE A 537 -47.13 80.67 19.17
N SER A 538 -47.26 79.62 19.99
CA SER A 538 -46.17 78.68 20.28
C SER A 538 -45.68 77.98 19.02
N ASN A 539 -46.59 77.54 18.15
CA ASN A 539 -46.24 76.93 16.86
C ASN A 539 -45.47 77.91 15.97
N GLU A 540 -45.86 79.19 15.94
CA GLU A 540 -45.20 80.20 15.13
C GLU A 540 -43.82 80.60 15.70
N ILE A 541 -43.64 80.58 17.03
CA ILE A 541 -42.32 80.72 17.66
C ILE A 541 -41.44 79.52 17.29
N LEU A 542 -41.94 78.30 17.52
CA LEU A 542 -41.21 77.06 17.26
C LEU A 542 -40.93 76.83 15.77
N SER A 543 -41.63 77.52 14.86
CA SER A 543 -41.37 77.48 13.42
C SER A 543 -40.15 78.31 13.01
N LYS A 544 -39.75 79.32 13.78
CA LYS A 544 -38.66 80.27 13.43
C LYS A 544 -37.28 79.62 13.37
N ALA A 545 -36.39 80.25 12.61
CA ALA A 545 -35.04 79.74 12.42
C ALA A 545 -34.10 80.06 13.59
N ASN A 546 -34.37 81.13 14.35
CA ASN A 546 -33.55 81.60 15.46
C ASN A 546 -34.36 82.42 16.48
N LEU A 547 -33.75 82.70 17.64
CA LEU A 547 -34.34 83.47 18.74
C LEU A 547 -34.76 84.88 18.33
N GLU A 548 -33.98 85.56 17.50
CA GLU A 548 -34.26 86.94 17.09
C GLU A 548 -35.49 87.05 16.19
N GLU A 549 -35.67 86.10 15.27
CA GLU A 549 -36.89 86.00 14.47
C GLU A 549 -38.14 85.71 15.33
N ALA A 550 -38.00 84.88 16.37
CA ALA A 550 -39.10 84.60 17.30
C ALA A 550 -39.48 85.84 18.14
N LYS A 551 -38.48 86.58 18.64
CA LYS A 551 -38.71 87.86 19.33
C LYS A 551 -39.35 88.89 18.40
N ALA A 552 -38.83 89.03 17.17
CA ALA A 552 -39.38 89.96 16.19
C ALA A 552 -40.83 89.62 15.83
N TYR A 553 -41.17 88.32 15.72
CA TYR A 553 -42.56 87.90 15.54
C TYR A 553 -43.44 88.33 16.71
N LEU A 554 -43.02 88.06 17.94
CA LEU A 554 -43.73 88.50 19.14
C LEU A 554 -43.90 90.03 19.19
N GLU A 555 -42.85 90.79 18.89
CA GLU A 555 -42.93 92.25 18.79
C GLU A 555 -43.91 92.71 17.70
N SER A 556 -43.93 92.04 16.54
CA SER A 556 -44.81 92.37 15.41
C SER A 556 -46.30 92.19 15.72
N ILE A 557 -46.64 91.27 16.62
CA ILE A 557 -48.02 91.06 17.07
C ILE A 557 -48.35 91.86 18.35
N SER A 558 -47.50 92.82 18.77
CA SER A 558 -47.69 93.59 20.01
C SER A 558 -47.95 92.70 21.24
N TRP A 559 -47.22 91.58 21.31
CA TRP A 559 -47.68 90.31 21.88
C TRP A 559 -48.16 90.29 23.33
N LYS A 560 -47.55 91.07 24.23
CA LYS A 560 -47.86 90.92 25.66
C LYS A 560 -49.07 91.73 26.12
N PHE A 561 -49.29 92.92 25.53
CA PHE A 561 -50.26 93.88 26.08
C PHE A 561 -51.45 94.20 25.18
N ASN A 562 -51.31 94.03 23.85
CA ASN A 562 -52.44 94.24 22.94
C ASN A 562 -53.14 92.94 22.61
N LEU A 563 -52.44 91.81 22.58
CA LEU A 563 -53.02 90.54 22.12
C LEU A 563 -54.12 90.00 23.03
N GLU A 564 -53.93 90.03 24.36
CA GLU A 564 -54.96 89.64 25.34
C GLU A 564 -56.19 90.54 25.22
N HIS A 565 -55.98 91.85 25.00
CA HIS A 565 -57.05 92.81 24.83
C HIS A 565 -57.72 92.72 23.45
N GLU A 566 -57.01 92.32 22.39
CA GLU A 566 -57.60 92.07 21.07
C GLU A 566 -58.49 90.83 21.07
N VAL A 567 -58.07 89.78 21.78
CA VAL A 567 -58.87 88.55 21.98
C VAL A 567 -60.04 88.82 22.93
N PHE A 568 -59.82 89.59 24.00
CA PHE A 568 -60.82 89.96 25.01
C PHE A 568 -61.13 91.46 25.02
N ASN A 569 -61.62 91.99 23.89
CA ASN A 569 -61.81 93.42 23.65
C ASN A 569 -62.86 94.11 24.53
N ASN A 570 -63.75 93.35 25.18
CA ASN A 570 -64.74 93.89 26.12
C ASN A 570 -64.27 93.78 27.58
N VAL A 571 -63.09 93.22 27.85
CA VAL A 571 -62.52 93.13 29.20
C VAL A 571 -61.57 94.31 29.42
N PRO A 572 -61.79 95.14 30.47
CA PRO A 572 -60.87 96.23 30.79
C PRO A 572 -59.46 95.70 31.03
N LYS A 573 -58.47 96.39 30.47
CA LYS A 573 -57.05 96.05 30.61
C LYS A 573 -56.62 95.80 32.05
N THR A 574 -57.12 96.62 32.98
CA THR A 574 -56.79 96.50 34.41
C THR A 574 -57.25 95.20 35.06
N ILE A 575 -58.16 94.46 34.42
CA ILE A 575 -58.61 93.13 34.85
C ILE A 575 -57.77 92.03 34.21
N LEU A 576 -57.45 92.14 32.91
CA LEU A 576 -56.55 91.20 32.23
C LEU A 576 -55.18 91.16 32.91
N ASP A 577 -54.66 92.33 33.33
CA ASP A 577 -53.39 92.43 34.08
C ASP A 577 -53.42 91.72 35.46
N GLU A 578 -54.59 91.39 36.02
CA GLU A 578 -54.75 90.65 37.28
C GLU A 578 -54.96 89.14 37.10
N LEU A 579 -55.02 88.68 35.84
CA LEU A 579 -55.19 87.29 35.47
C LEU A 579 -53.82 86.64 35.23
N GLY A 580 -53.58 85.48 35.85
CA GLY A 580 -52.30 84.78 35.81
C GLY A 580 -52.22 83.73 34.70
N GLY A 581 -53.13 83.78 33.73
CA GLY A 581 -53.14 82.89 32.58
C GLY A 581 -53.57 81.44 32.82
N SER A 582 -54.06 81.09 34.01
CA SER A 582 -54.61 79.75 34.29
C SER A 582 -55.91 79.48 33.50
N ASP A 583 -56.32 78.22 33.34
CA ASP A 583 -57.58 77.89 32.65
C ASP A 583 -58.80 78.56 33.31
N LYS A 584 -58.77 78.69 34.65
CA LYS A 584 -59.80 79.43 35.41
C LYS A 584 -59.77 80.92 35.06
N ASP A 585 -58.58 81.51 34.97
CA ASP A 585 -58.38 82.91 34.60
C ASP A 585 -58.86 83.21 33.17
N VAL A 586 -58.58 82.31 32.22
CA VAL A 586 -59.05 82.41 30.83
C VAL A 586 -60.57 82.29 30.75
N ALA A 587 -61.18 81.34 31.46
CA ALA A 587 -62.64 81.19 31.51
C ALA A 587 -63.32 82.43 32.11
N ILE A 588 -62.68 83.04 33.12
CA ILE A 588 -63.12 84.33 33.69
C ILE A 588 -63.04 85.44 32.62
N ALA A 589 -61.94 85.54 31.88
CA ALA A 589 -61.78 86.52 30.81
C ALA A 589 -62.82 86.32 29.69
N GLU A 590 -63.05 85.07 29.24
CA GLU A 590 -64.08 84.74 28.25
C GLU A 590 -65.49 85.11 28.72
N TYR A 591 -65.81 84.80 29.97
CA TYR A 591 -67.10 85.14 30.57
C TYR A 591 -67.31 86.66 30.59
N LEU A 592 -66.32 87.41 31.09
CA LEU A 592 -66.36 88.87 31.12
C LEU A 592 -66.43 89.47 29.71
N ASN A 593 -65.70 88.92 28.74
CA ASN A 593 -65.69 89.39 27.37
C ASN A 593 -67.06 89.25 26.69
N ASN A 594 -67.83 88.23 27.09
CA ASN A 594 -69.17 87.94 26.56
C ASN A 594 -70.29 88.72 27.27
N LEU A 595 -70.00 89.43 28.38
CA LEU A 595 -70.96 90.25 29.11
C LEU A 595 -71.20 91.61 28.42
N THR A 596 -71.82 91.57 27.24
CA THR A 596 -72.12 92.75 26.42
C THR A 596 -73.12 93.74 27.03
N LYS A 597 -73.85 93.34 28.09
CA LYS A 597 -74.88 94.17 28.75
C LYS A 597 -74.39 94.97 29.95
N LEU A 598 -73.26 94.60 30.54
CA LEU A 598 -72.63 95.33 31.64
C LEU A 598 -71.55 96.22 31.00
N ASN A 599 -71.67 97.54 31.11
CA ASN A 599 -70.64 98.44 30.60
C ASN A 599 -69.48 98.53 31.61
N ILE A 600 -68.76 97.41 31.75
CA ILE A 600 -67.66 97.22 32.73
C ILE A 600 -66.56 98.27 32.50
N ASN A 601 -66.41 98.75 31.26
CA ASN A 601 -65.46 99.80 30.85
C ASN A 601 -65.72 101.18 31.49
N ASN A 602 -66.92 101.43 32.04
CA ASN A 602 -67.25 102.69 32.70
C ASN A 602 -66.96 102.70 34.22
N LEU A 603 -66.49 101.59 34.79
CA LEU A 603 -66.12 101.51 36.19
C LEU A 603 -64.73 102.10 36.41
N SER A 604 -64.51 102.78 37.55
CA SER A 604 -63.17 103.24 37.92
C SER A 604 -62.26 102.05 38.22
N ASN A 605 -60.95 102.20 37.96
CA ASN A 605 -59.96 101.14 38.21
C ASN A 605 -60.03 100.54 39.63
N ALA A 606 -60.36 101.35 40.64
CA ALA A 606 -60.53 100.86 42.02
C ALA A 606 -61.75 99.93 42.17
N LYS A 607 -62.89 100.29 41.58
CA LYS A 607 -64.12 99.48 41.60
C LYS A 607 -64.01 98.21 40.75
N LEU A 608 -63.28 98.30 39.64
CA LEU A 608 -62.97 97.15 38.79
C LEU A 608 -62.20 96.08 39.54
N LYS A 609 -61.12 96.46 40.22
CA LYS A 609 -60.29 95.54 41.03
C LYS A 609 -61.07 94.93 42.19
N GLU A 610 -61.93 95.70 42.84
CA GLU A 610 -62.78 95.20 43.94
C GLU A 610 -63.82 94.19 43.44
N PHE A 611 -64.56 94.53 42.37
CA PHE A 611 -65.50 93.61 41.70
C PHE A 611 -64.81 92.31 41.27
N PHE A 612 -63.61 92.43 40.74
CA PHE A 612 -62.86 91.28 40.26
C PHE A 612 -62.35 90.37 41.37
N LYS A 613 -61.89 90.97 42.48
CA LYS A 613 -61.47 90.23 43.67
C LYS A 613 -62.63 89.47 44.32
N GLU A 614 -63.84 90.02 44.29
CA GLU A 614 -65.06 89.30 44.69
C GLU A 614 -65.46 88.19 43.70
N PHE A 615 -65.27 88.42 42.39
CA PHE A 615 -65.61 87.46 41.34
C PHE A 615 -64.66 86.25 41.26
N LYS A 616 -63.39 86.42 41.64
CA LYS A 616 -62.34 85.38 41.56
C LYS A 616 -62.40 84.37 42.72
N ASN A 617 -62.89 84.81 43.88
CA ASN A 617 -63.18 83.99 45.08
C ASN A 617 -64.49 83.23 44.89
#